data_AF-A0A6I5L0R3-F1
#
_entry.id   AF-A0A6I5L0R3-F1
#
_cell.length_a   1.000
_cell.length_b   1.000
_cell.length_c   1.000
_cell.angle_alpha   90.00
_cell.angle_beta   90.00
_cell.angle_gamma   90.00
#
_symmetry.space_group_name_H-M   'P 1'
#
loop_
_entity.id
_entity.type
_entity.pdbx_description
1 polymer ?
#
loop_
_entity_poly.entity_id
_entity_poly.type
_entity_poly.pdbx_seq_one_letter_code
_entity_poly.pdbx_strand_id
1 'polypeptide(L)'
;MTKKENDWLIDAEVQYRITPVKGRWEVSLIFINTRDPNQVLIQTIGDYRTERLAEIYGRNMQQTAAKDPRGTQKVNKDAYDINNN
;
A
#
# COMPACT_ATOMS: atom_id res chain seq x y z
N MET A 1 9.94 21.34 -0.18
CA MET A 1 8.88 20.35 -0.48
C MET A 1 7.54 21.01 -0.20
N THR A 2 6.83 21.36 -1.27
CA THR A 2 5.58 22.12 -1.24
C THR A 2 4.41 21.23 -0.81
N LYS A 3 3.71 21.68 0.24
CA LYS A 3 2.64 21.01 0.99
C LYS A 3 1.43 20.49 0.17
N LYS A 4 1.37 20.72 -1.15
CA LYS A 4 0.18 20.52 -2.01
C LYS A 4 0.15 19.20 -2.78
N GLU A 5 1.29 18.54 -3.03
CA GLU A 5 1.34 17.39 -3.95
C GLU A 5 0.89 16.06 -3.31
N ASN A 6 0.74 16.03 -1.98
CA ASN A 6 0.55 14.80 -1.21
C ASN A 6 -0.76 14.78 -0.40
N ASP A 7 -1.65 15.75 -0.58
CA ASP A 7 -2.93 15.79 0.14
C ASP A 7 -3.81 14.56 -0.18
N TRP A 8 -3.64 13.97 -1.37
CA TRP A 8 -4.34 12.76 -1.77
C TRP A 8 -3.87 11.50 -1.01
N LEU A 9 -2.66 11.51 -0.41
CA LEU A 9 -2.17 10.39 0.40
C LEU A 9 -2.98 10.19 1.68
N ILE A 10 -3.71 11.23 2.11
CA ILE A 10 -4.63 11.17 3.26
C ILE A 10 -5.80 10.22 2.94
N ASP A 11 -6.38 10.37 1.74
CA ASP A 11 -7.53 9.59 1.26
C ASP A 11 -7.11 8.33 0.49
N ALA A 12 -5.81 8.03 0.38
CA ALA A 12 -5.31 6.96 -0.48
C ALA A 12 -5.63 5.57 0.09
N GLU A 13 -5.95 4.61 -0.77
CA GLU A 13 -6.00 3.20 -0.40
C GLU A 13 -4.58 2.70 -0.17
N VAL A 14 -4.35 2.01 0.94
CA VAL A 14 -3.06 1.39 1.24
C VAL A 14 -3.15 -0.12 1.03
N GLN A 15 -2.38 -0.61 0.07
CA GLN A 15 -2.10 -2.02 -0.13
C GLN A 15 -0.63 -2.31 0.19
N TYR A 16 -0.28 -3.57 0.34
CA TYR A 16 1.12 -3.99 0.46
C TYR A 16 1.42 -5.07 -0.58
N ARG A 17 2.66 -5.09 -1.03
CA ARG A 17 3.19 -6.11 -1.92
C ARG A 17 4.47 -6.66 -1.32
N ILE A 18 4.65 -7.97 -1.47
CA ILE A 18 5.88 -8.66 -1.11
C ILE A 18 6.53 -9.16 -2.39
N THR A 19 7.82 -8.90 -2.55
CA THR A 19 8.56 -9.32 -3.73
C THR A 19 9.87 -9.99 -3.31
N PRO A 20 10.22 -11.16 -3.86
CA PRO A 20 11.54 -11.75 -3.62
C PRO A 20 12.62 -10.93 -4.35
N VAL A 21 13.59 -10.42 -3.60
CA VAL A 21 14.72 -9.63 -4.10
C VAL A 21 16.02 -10.17 -3.48
N LYS A 22 16.92 -10.70 -4.32
CA LYS A 22 18.26 -11.17 -3.91
C LYS A 22 18.28 -12.09 -2.68
N GLY A 23 17.35 -13.03 -2.60
CA GLY A 23 17.23 -13.97 -1.47
C GLY A 23 16.60 -13.37 -0.20
N ARG A 24 15.99 -12.20 -0.31
CA ARG A 24 15.18 -11.57 0.73
C ARG A 24 13.78 -11.26 0.21
N TRP A 25 12.88 -10.91 1.11
CA TRP A 25 11.50 -10.58 0.84
C TRP A 25 11.29 -9.11 1.12
N GLU A 26 11.22 -8.32 0.07
CA GLU A 26 11.01 -6.87 0.15
C GLU A 26 9.52 -6.58 0.30
N VAL A 27 9.17 -5.76 1.29
CA VAL A 27 7.81 -5.27 1.50
C VAL A 27 7.73 -3.84 0.97
N SER A 28 6.77 -3.61 0.08
CA SER A 28 6.41 -2.29 -0.40
C SER A 28 4.97 -1.97 0.00
N LEU A 29 4.73 -0.73 0.43
CA LEU A 29 3.40 -0.16 0.51
C LEU A 29 3.04 0.50 -0.82
N ILE A 30 1.80 0.33 -1.22
CA ILE A 30 1.23 0.89 -2.44
C ILE A 30 0.09 1.80 -1.99
N PHE A 31 0.25 3.09 -2.21
CA PHE A 31 -0.76 4.11 -1.97
C PHE A 31 -1.45 4.41 -3.30
N ILE A 32 -2.75 4.14 -3.38
CA ILE A 32 -3.56 4.34 -4.58
C ILE A 32 -4.48 5.52 -4.32
N ASN A 33 -4.43 6.55 -5.16
CA ASN A 33 -5.36 7.67 -5.04
C ASN A 33 -6.78 7.18 -5.35
N THR A 34 -7.69 7.37 -4.41
CA THR A 34 -9.08 6.94 -4.51
C THR A 34 -9.92 7.76 -5.49
N ARG A 35 -9.41 8.95 -5.88
CA ARG A 35 -10.07 9.85 -6.85
C ARG A 35 -9.48 9.72 -8.26
N ASP A 36 -8.23 9.29 -8.39
CA ASP A 36 -7.57 9.03 -9.67
C ASP A 36 -6.68 7.78 -9.56
N PRO A 37 -7.18 6.60 -9.95
CA PRO A 37 -6.44 5.35 -9.78
C PRO A 37 -5.14 5.26 -10.61
N ASN A 38 -4.89 6.19 -11.54
CA ASN A 38 -3.60 6.27 -12.24
C ASN A 38 -2.51 6.91 -11.37
N GLN A 39 -2.88 7.59 -10.30
CA GLN A 39 -1.95 8.19 -9.35
C GLN A 39 -1.64 7.20 -8.22
N VAL A 40 -0.49 6.53 -8.35
CA VAL A 40 -0.02 5.52 -7.40
C VAL A 40 1.37 5.92 -6.88
N LEU A 41 1.59 5.74 -5.58
CA LEU A 41 2.90 5.86 -4.94
C LEU A 41 3.29 4.52 -4.36
N ILE A 42 4.48 4.04 -4.71
CA ILE A 42 5.05 2.80 -4.18
C ILE A 42 6.24 3.16 -3.30
N GLN A 43 6.26 2.64 -2.08
CA GLN A 43 7.34 2.86 -1.14
C GLN A 43 7.78 1.54 -0.51
N THR A 44 9.05 1.19 -0.72
CA THR A 44 9.69 0.08 -0.01
C THR A 44 9.85 0.45 1.47
N ILE A 45 9.34 -0.40 2.36
CA ILE A 45 9.37 -0.19 3.82
C ILE A 45 10.34 -1.11 4.55
N GLY A 46 10.85 -2.15 3.88
CA GLY A 46 11.90 -3.00 4.43
C GLY A 46 12.07 -4.31 3.68
N ASP A 47 13.15 -5.03 4.01
CA ASP A 47 13.44 -6.37 3.52
C ASP A 47 13.55 -7.37 4.68
N TYR A 48 13.03 -8.57 4.46
CA TYR A 48 12.96 -9.62 5.48
C TYR A 48 13.59 -10.92 5.00
N ARG A 49 14.08 -11.72 5.93
CA ARG A 49 14.74 -13.00 5.63
C ARG A 49 13.78 -14.09 5.18
N THR A 50 12.49 -13.97 5.50
CA THR A 50 11.46 -14.96 5.14
C THR A 50 10.18 -14.26 4.68
N GLU A 51 9.44 -14.93 3.80
CA GLU A 51 8.15 -14.45 3.29
C GLU A 51 7.17 -14.18 4.42
N ARG A 52 7.06 -15.13 5.36
CA ARG A 52 6.17 -15.01 6.52
C ARG A 52 6.45 -13.78 7.38
N LEU A 53 7.72 -13.39 7.56
CA LEU A 53 8.07 -12.17 8.30
C LEU A 53 7.64 -10.92 7.51
N ALA A 54 7.87 -10.92 6.20
CA ALA A 54 7.41 -9.87 5.31
C ALA A 54 5.87 -9.73 5.32
N GLU A 55 5.12 -10.84 5.34
CA GLU A 55 3.66 -10.87 5.43
C GLU A 55 3.14 -10.27 6.73
N ILE A 56 3.69 -10.69 7.87
CA ILE A 56 3.30 -10.16 9.17
C ILE A 56 3.54 -8.66 9.21
N TYR A 57 4.70 -8.21 8.72
CA TYR A 57 5.04 -6.79 8.72
C TYR A 57 4.17 -5.98 7.76
N GLY A 58 3.99 -6.44 6.52
CA GLY A 58 3.13 -5.80 5.52
C GLY A 58 1.69 -5.67 6.00
N ARG A 59 1.13 -6.73 6.59
CA ARG A 59 -0.22 -6.72 7.16
C ARG A 59 -0.34 -5.77 8.34
N ASN A 60 0.65 -5.76 9.25
CA ASN A 60 0.65 -4.84 10.39
C ASN A 60 0.75 -3.38 9.93
N MET A 61 1.59 -3.08 8.95
CA MET A 61 1.74 -1.74 8.41
C MET A 61 0.50 -1.27 7.66
N GLN A 62 -0.14 -2.15 6.88
CA GLN A 62 -1.43 -1.85 6.27
C GLN A 62 -2.49 -1.51 7.33
N GLN A 63 -2.53 -2.25 8.45
CA GLN A 63 -3.47 -1.99 9.54
C GLN A 63 -3.15 -0.70 10.30
N THR A 64 -1.88 -0.37 10.51
CA THR A 64 -1.46 0.88 11.15
C THR A 64 -1.80 2.07 10.26
N ALA A 65 -1.56 1.96 8.95
CA ALA A 65 -2.02 2.96 7.98
C ALA A 65 -3.54 3.10 8.04
N ALA A 66 -4.28 1.98 7.99
CA ALA A 66 -5.75 1.92 8.10
C ALA A 66 -6.31 2.61 9.35
N LYS A 67 -5.57 2.57 10.46
CA LYS A 67 -5.94 3.12 11.78
C LYS A 67 -5.40 4.52 12.03
N ASP A 68 -4.59 5.08 11.13
CA ASP A 68 -4.14 6.47 11.24
C ASP A 68 -5.40 7.37 11.20
N PRO A 69 -5.59 8.29 12.16
CA PRO A 69 -6.74 9.20 12.21
C PRO A 69 -6.87 10.12 10.97
N ARG A 70 -5.89 10.06 10.05
CA ARG A 70 -5.94 10.65 8.71
C ARG A 70 -6.79 9.85 7.69
N GLY A 71 -7.35 8.70 8.04
CA GLY A 71 -8.54 8.18 7.35
C GLY A 71 -8.29 7.53 5.99
N THR A 72 -7.54 6.43 5.96
CA THR A 72 -7.59 5.45 4.86
C THR A 72 -9.01 4.88 4.72
N GLN A 73 -9.83 5.52 3.87
CA GLN A 73 -11.13 4.99 3.50
C GLN A 73 -10.92 3.77 2.59
N LYS A 74 -11.51 2.65 3.00
CA LYS A 74 -11.54 1.42 2.19
C LYS A 74 -12.30 1.70 0.91
N VAL A 75 -11.66 1.51 -0.24
CA VAL A 75 -12.35 1.56 -1.54
C VAL A 75 -13.30 0.38 -1.65
N ASN A 76 -14.44 0.62 -2.28
CA ASN A 76 -15.43 -0.41 -2.57
C ASN A 76 -14.76 -1.48 -3.45
N LYS A 77 -14.76 -2.75 -3.01
CA LYS A 77 -14.09 -3.86 -3.71
C LYS A 77 -14.63 -4.09 -5.12
N ASP A 78 -15.83 -3.58 -5.40
CA ASP A 78 -16.49 -3.67 -6.70
C ASP A 78 -16.04 -2.58 -7.68
N ALA A 79 -15.10 -1.69 -7.31
CA ALA A 79 -14.52 -0.68 -8.20
C ALA A 79 -13.42 -1.26 -9.12
N TYR A 80 -13.00 -2.50 -8.87
CA TYR A 80 -11.99 -3.19 -9.67
C TYR A 80 -12.65 -4.35 -10.44
N ASP A 81 -13.02 -4.10 -11.70
CA ASP A 81 -13.23 -5.17 -12.69
C ASP A 81 -11.85 -5.76 -13.02
N ILE A 82 -11.32 -6.59 -12.13
CA ILE A 82 -10.21 -7.49 -12.45
C ILE A 82 -10.82 -8.60 -13.32
N ASN A 83 -10.95 -8.31 -14.62
CA ASN A 83 -11.32 -9.27 -15.64
C ASN A 83 -10.37 -10.47 -15.54
N ASN A 84 -10.89 -11.57 -15.02
CA ASN A 84 -10.21 -12.86 -15.01
C ASN A 84 -10.75 -13.62 -16.22
N ASN A 85 -9.88 -13.83 -17.21
CA ASN A 85 -10.14 -14.65 -18.39
C ASN A 85 -10.29 -16.13 -18.02
#